data_AF-A0A7S8CCU2-F1
#
_entry.id   AF-A0A7S8CCU2-F1
#
_cell.length_a   1.000
_cell.length_b   1.000
_cell.length_c   1.000
_cell.angle_alpha   90.00
_cell.angle_beta   90.00
_cell.angle_gamma   90.00
#
_symmetry.space_group_name_H-M   'P 1'
#
loop_
_entity.id
_entity.type
_entity.pdbx_description
1 polymer ?
#
loop_
_entity_poly.entity_id
_entity_poly.type
_entity_poly.pdbx_seq_one_letter_code
_entity_poly.pdbx_strand_id
1 'polypeptide(L)'
;MIGAIINFILSMLFLLLGLFLAKGKGAFLIAGYNTLPAKVKAKYNEQAVCTYMSKVMYGLSFSVFLWGMSVVLEVTLLFIIGTVLFVSILIFTVVYTNTGERFKRN
;
A
#
# COMPACT_ATOMS: atom_id res chain seq x y z
N MET A 1 -22.13 -1.47 -12.66
CA MET A 1 -22.03 -0.04 -12.25
C MET A 1 -21.66 0.15 -10.78
N ILE A 2 -22.47 -0.27 -9.79
CA ILE A 2 -22.18 -0.06 -8.35
C ILE A 2 -20.80 -0.61 -7.94
N GLY A 3 -20.43 -1.81 -8.39
CA GLY A 3 -19.11 -2.40 -8.10
C GLY A 3 -17.92 -1.55 -8.60
N ALA A 4 -18.05 -0.91 -9.77
CA ALA A 4 -17.01 -0.01 -10.28
C ALA A 4 -16.86 1.24 -9.40
N ILE A 5 -17.98 1.81 -8.94
CA ILE A 5 -17.98 2.99 -8.06
C ILE A 5 -17.25 2.67 -6.74
N ILE A 6 -17.55 1.52 -6.13
CA ILE A 6 -16.88 1.07 -4.91
C ILE A 6 -15.37 0.93 -5.14
N ASN A 7 -14.97 0.29 -6.24
CA ASN A 7 -13.56 0.13 -6.59
C ASN A 7 -12.86 1.47 -6.78
N PHE A 8 -13.47 2.44 -7.46
CA PHE A 8 -12.86 3.76 -7.64
C PHE A 8 -12.75 4.55 -6.34
N ILE A 9 -13.75 4.48 -5.45
CA ILE A 9 -13.67 5.09 -4.11
C ILE A 9 -12.52 4.48 -3.31
N LEU A 10 -12.40 3.14 -3.31
CA LEU A 10 -11.33 2.45 -2.60
C LEU A 10 -9.94 2.76 -3.19
N SER A 11 -9.84 2.80 -4.52
CA SER A 11 -8.62 3.20 -5.22
C SER A 11 -8.19 4.63 -4.84
N MET A 12 -9.15 5.56 -4.78
CA MET A 12 -8.91 6.95 -4.37
C MET A 12 -8.47 7.02 -2.90
N LEU A 13 -9.07 6.24 -2.00
CA LEU A 13 -8.65 6.16 -0.60
C LEU A 13 -7.19 5.72 -0.49
N PHE A 14 -6.78 4.65 -1.18
CA PHE A 14 -5.39 4.21 -1.19
C PHE A 14 -4.45 5.25 -1.81
N LEU A 15 -4.88 5.95 -2.87
CA LEU A 15 -4.09 7.03 -3.46
C LEU A 15 -3.83 8.15 -2.46
N LEU A 16 -4.88 8.60 -1.75
CA LEU A 16 -4.77 9.66 -0.74
C LEU A 16 -3.88 9.24 0.44
N LEU A 17 -4.00 7.99 0.90
CA LEU A 17 -3.10 7.43 1.92
C LEU A 17 -1.66 7.38 1.43
N GLY A 18 -1.44 6.96 0.18
CA GLY A 18 -0.13 6.98 -0.47
C GLY A 18 0.49 8.38 -0.50
N LEU A 19 -0.28 9.38 -0.93
CA LEU A 19 0.17 10.78 -0.97
C LEU A 19 0.51 11.33 0.42
N PHE A 20 -0.28 10.96 1.43
CA PHE A 20 -0.02 11.35 2.82
C PHE A 20 1.28 10.72 3.35
N LEU A 21 1.44 9.40 3.17
CA LEU A 21 2.61 8.63 3.59
C LEU A 21 3.89 9.03 2.83
N ALA A 22 3.77 9.45 1.57
CA ALA A 22 4.91 9.87 0.75
C ALA A 22 5.64 11.08 1.32
N LYS A 23 4.96 11.90 2.15
CA LYS A 23 5.57 13.02 2.88
C LYS A 23 6.45 12.57 4.06
N GLY A 24 6.63 11.25 4.25
CA GLY A 24 7.37 10.68 5.39
C GLY A 24 6.60 10.76 6.72
N LYS A 25 5.33 11.17 6.68
CA LYS A 25 4.44 11.35 7.83
C LYS A 25 3.39 10.24 7.85
N GLY A 26 2.78 9.99 9.00
CA GLY A 26 1.67 9.05 9.09
C GLY A 26 2.04 7.63 9.54
N ALA A 27 3.21 7.46 10.15
CA ALA A 27 3.65 6.15 10.63
C ALA A 27 2.72 5.53 11.70
N PHE A 28 1.90 6.34 12.36
CA PHE A 28 0.85 5.88 13.27
C PHE A 28 -0.21 5.00 12.59
N LEU A 29 -0.40 5.14 11.26
CA LEU A 29 -1.28 4.28 10.46
C LEU A 29 -0.67 2.90 10.20
N ILE A 30 0.65 2.75 10.40
CA ILE A 30 1.36 1.50 10.15
C ILE A 30 1.31 0.67 11.42
N ALA A 31 0.32 -0.22 11.52
CA ALA A 31 0.07 -1.01 12.74
C ALA A 31 1.35 -1.64 13.32
N GLY A 32 2.15 -2.33 12.48
CA GLY A 32 3.38 -2.97 12.92
C GLY A 32 4.46 -2.02 13.45
N TYR A 33 4.47 -0.74 13.04
CA TYR A 33 5.34 0.29 13.60
C TYR A 33 4.71 0.98 14.82
N ASN A 34 3.40 1.19 14.79
CA ASN A 34 2.67 1.87 15.85
C ASN A 34 2.60 1.05 17.15
N THR A 35 2.61 -0.28 17.05
CA THR A 35 2.63 -1.21 18.20
C THR A 35 4.01 -1.43 18.79
N LEU A 36 5.09 -0.91 18.20
CA LEU A 36 6.44 -1.05 18.76
C LEU A 36 6.59 -0.20 20.04
N PRO A 37 7.27 -0.71 21.08
CA PRO A 37 7.66 0.10 22.22
C PRO A 37 8.51 1.29 21.79
N ALA A 38 8.38 2.44 22.47
CA ALA A 38 9.09 3.68 22.10
C ALA A 38 10.62 3.48 21.94
N LYS A 39 11.24 2.68 22.82
CA LYS A 39 12.68 2.34 22.74
C LYS A 39 13.07 1.58 21.46
N VAL A 40 12.17 0.74 20.94
CA VAL A 40 12.38 -0.01 19.70
C VAL A 40 12.09 0.88 18.50
N LYS A 41 11.00 1.65 18.56
CA LYS A 41 10.58 2.62 17.53
C LYS A 41 11.68 3.63 17.21
N ALA A 42 12.42 4.10 18.22
CA ALA A 42 13.57 5.00 18.05
C ALA A 42 14.69 4.44 17.17
N LYS A 43 14.80 3.11 17.05
CA LYS A 43 15.78 2.45 16.19
C LYS A 43 15.38 2.42 14.72
N TYR A 44 14.15 2.82 14.36
CA TYR A 44 13.63 2.76 13.01
C TYR A 44 13.60 4.13 12.34
N ASN A 45 13.87 4.16 11.04
CA ASN A 45 13.72 5.33 10.20
C ASN A 45 12.25 5.47 9.78
N GLU A 46 11.51 6.29 10.53
CA GLU A 46 10.09 6.55 10.29
C GLU A 46 9.80 7.02 8.86
N GLN A 47 10.65 7.90 8.33
CA GLN A 47 10.52 8.41 6.97
C GLN A 47 10.65 7.28 5.95
N ALA A 48 11.62 6.38 6.13
CA ALA A 48 11.79 5.22 5.24
C ALA A 48 10.60 4.26 5.30
N VAL A 49 10.05 4.00 6.50
CA VAL A 49 8.84 3.17 6.68
C VAL A 49 7.64 3.79 5.96
N CYS A 50 7.38 5.09 6.17
CA CYS A 50 6.28 5.80 5.52
C CYS A 50 6.44 5.85 4.00
N THR A 51 7.62 6.21 3.49
CA THR A 51 7.88 6.31 2.05
C THR A 51 7.89 4.94 1.37
N TYR A 52 8.22 3.86 2.07
CA TYR A 52 8.02 2.51 1.53
C TYR A 52 6.53 2.18 1.44
N MET A 53 5.77 2.40 2.53
CA MET A 53 4.34 2.10 2.53
C MET A 53 3.55 2.96 1.54
N SER A 54 3.99 4.19 1.23
CA SER A 54 3.35 4.99 0.18
C SER A 54 3.42 4.33 -1.20
N LYS A 55 4.56 3.72 -1.54
CA LYS A 55 4.72 2.95 -2.79
C LYS A 55 3.80 1.74 -2.82
N VAL A 56 3.65 1.05 -1.69
CA VAL A 56 2.69 -0.05 -1.54
C VAL A 56 1.27 0.45 -1.80
N MET A 57 0.86 1.55 -1.15
CA MET A 57 -0.46 2.15 -1.34
C MET A 57 -0.73 2.57 -2.80
N TYR A 58 0.25 3.13 -3.51
CA TYR A 58 0.11 3.43 -4.93
C TYR A 58 -0.09 2.18 -5.78
N GLY A 59 0.67 1.11 -5.49
CA GLY A 59 0.50 -0.18 -6.17
C GLY A 59 -0.89 -0.80 -5.94
N LEU A 60 -1.38 -0.77 -4.70
CA LEU A 60 -2.73 -1.26 -4.37
C LEU A 60 -3.82 -0.39 -5.00
N SER A 61 -3.64 0.94 -4.96
CA SER A 61 -4.55 1.90 -5.61
C SER A 61 -4.70 1.62 -7.10
N PHE A 62 -3.59 1.42 -7.82
CA PHE A 62 -3.60 1.08 -9.25
C PHE A 62 -4.26 -0.29 -9.50
N SER A 63 -3.95 -1.28 -8.67
CA SER A 63 -4.54 -2.63 -8.79
C SER A 63 -6.08 -2.60 -8.65
N VAL A 64 -6.60 -1.85 -7.67
CA VAL A 64 -8.05 -1.68 -7.47
C VAL A 64 -8.67 -0.81 -8.57
N PHE A 65 -7.94 0.18 -9.08
CA PHE A 65 -8.39 0.96 -10.24
C PHE A 65 -8.64 0.05 -11.46
N LEU A 66 -7.75 -0.91 -11.72
CA LEU A 66 -7.94 -1.90 -12.79
C LEU A 66 -9.19 -2.76 -12.59
N TRP A 67 -9.59 -3.08 -11.35
CA TRP A 67 -10.87 -3.74 -11.07
C TRP A 67 -12.08 -2.83 -11.35
N GLY A 68 -11.96 -1.52 -11.13
CA GLY A 68 -13.00 -0.57 -11.55
C GLY A 68 -13.11 -0.53 -13.07
N MET A 69 -11.97 -0.43 -13.77
CA MET A 69 -11.91 -0.40 -15.23
C MET A 69 -12.38 -1.70 -15.87
N SER A 70 -12.13 -2.86 -15.28
CA SER A 70 -12.62 -4.15 -15.81
C SER A 70 -14.13 -4.20 -15.88
N VAL A 71 -14.82 -3.55 -14.92
CA VAL A 71 -16.29 -3.47 -14.88
C VAL A 71 -16.82 -2.44 -15.89
N VAL A 72 -16.14 -1.31 -16.05
CA VAL A 72 -16.57 -0.25 -16.99
C VAL A 72 -16.34 -0.65 -18.45
N LEU A 73 -15.23 -1.33 -18.74
CA LEU A 73 -14.84 -1.73 -20.09
C LEU A 73 -15.28 -3.15 -20.44
N GLU A 74 -15.84 -3.89 -19.48
CA GLU A 74 -16.23 -5.31 -19.64
C GLU A 74 -15.05 -6.22 -20.05
N VAL A 75 -13.83 -5.89 -19.62
CA VAL A 75 -12.61 -6.64 -19.93
C VAL A 75 -12.13 -7.42 -18.70
N THR A 76 -12.41 -8.73 -18.65
CA THR A 76 -11.99 -9.62 -17.55
C THR A 76 -10.47 -9.65 -17.34
N LEU A 77 -9.68 -9.48 -18.41
CA LEU A 77 -8.22 -9.47 -18.31
C LEU A 77 -7.70 -8.38 -17.36
N LEU A 78 -8.35 -7.20 -17.31
CA LEU A 78 -7.97 -6.13 -16.38
C LEU A 78 -8.18 -6.55 -14.92
N PHE A 79 -9.23 -7.32 -14.64
CA PHE A 79 -9.47 -7.85 -13.31
C PHE A 79 -8.38 -8.84 -12.88
N ILE A 80 -7.98 -9.74 -13.79
CA ILE A 80 -6.91 -10.72 -13.57
C ILE A 80 -5.58 -9.99 -13.30
N ILE A 81 -5.21 -9.04 -14.16
CA ILE A 81 -3.98 -8.25 -14.00
C ILE A 81 -4.00 -7.50 -12.66
N GLY A 82 -5.10 -6.81 -12.34
CA GLY A 82 -5.26 -6.11 -11.06
C GLY A 82 -5.11 -7.05 -9.87
N THR A 83 -5.68 -8.26 -9.94
CA THR A 83 -5.60 -9.26 -8.88
C THR A 83 -4.18 -9.80 -8.68
N VAL A 84 -3.50 -10.15 -9.78
CA VAL A 84 -2.11 -10.62 -9.74
C VAL A 84 -1.19 -9.56 -9.17
N LEU A 85 -1.34 -8.30 -9.59
CA LEU A 85 -0.57 -7.17 -9.05
C LEU A 85 -0.82 -6.97 -7.56
N PHE A 86 -2.09 -6.95 -7.13
CA PHE A 86 -2.49 -6.75 -5.74
C PHE A 86 -1.86 -7.80 -4.83
N VAL A 87 -2.01 -9.08 -5.16
CA VAL A 87 -1.47 -10.20 -4.37
C VAL A 87 0.07 -10.16 -4.36
N SER A 88 0.69 -9.92 -5.51
CA SER A 88 2.16 -9.84 -5.61
C SER A 88 2.74 -8.72 -4.74
N ILE A 89 2.09 -7.55 -4.73
CA ILE A 89 2.50 -6.41 -3.90
C ILE A 89 2.38 -6.76 -2.41
N LEU A 90 1.31 -7.43 -1.98
CA LEU A 90 1.15 -7.85 -0.60
C LEU A 90 2.22 -8.85 -0.16
N ILE A 91 2.44 -9.92 -0.96
CA ILE A 91 3.46 -10.94 -0.68
C ILE A 91 4.84 -10.27 -0.62
N PHE A 92 5.19 -9.47 -1.63
CA PHE A 92 6.45 -8.76 -1.67
C PHE A 92 6.63 -7.85 -0.45
N THR A 93 5.57 -7.12 -0.07
CA THR A 93 5.58 -6.22 1.10
C THR A 93 5.88 -6.99 2.39
N VAL A 94 5.22 -8.12 2.60
CA VAL A 94 5.46 -8.97 3.78
C VAL A 94 6.90 -9.49 3.78
N VAL A 95 7.38 -10.06 2.68
CA VAL A 95 8.74 -10.60 2.59
C VAL A 95 9.80 -9.51 2.76
N TYR A 96 9.64 -8.38 2.07
CA TYR A 96 10.61 -7.28 2.08
C TYR A 96 10.71 -6.61 3.45
N THR A 97 9.58 -6.41 4.13
CA THR A 97 9.56 -5.75 5.44
C THR A 97 10.08 -6.63 6.57
N ASN A 98 10.00 -7.95 6.43
CA ASN A 98 10.47 -8.92 7.43
C ASN A 98 11.93 -9.37 7.21
N THR A 99 12.61 -8.95 6.13
CA THR A 99 13.97 -9.41 5.81
C THR A 99 14.98 -8.26 5.85
N GLY A 100 16.16 -8.51 6.42
CA GLY A 100 17.34 -7.65 6.25
C GLY A 100 17.31 -6.30 6.98
N GLU A 101 16.54 -6.16 8.06
CA GLU A 101 16.58 -5.00 8.97
C GLU A 101 16.46 -3.63 8.27
N ARG A 102 15.73 -3.62 7.14
CA ARG A 102 15.76 -2.59 6.08
C ARG A 102 15.42 -1.18 6.51
N PHE A 103 14.71 -1.05 7.62
CA PHE A 103 14.18 0.23 8.12
C PHE A 103 14.83 0.65 9.44
N LYS A 104 15.83 -0.07 9.94
CA LYS A 104 16.61 0.42 11.09
C LYS A 104 17.45 1.62 10.69
N ARG A 105 17.61 2.57 11.62
CA ARG A 105 18.58 3.66 11.51
C ARG A 105 19.97 3.04 11.69
N ASN A 106 20.89 3.34 10.79
CA ASN A 106 22.32 3.10 11.00
C ASN A 106 22.82 3.98 12.15
#